data_AF-A0A5N7ZD65-F1
#
_entry.id   AF-A0A5N7ZD65-F1
#
_cell.length_a   1.000
_cell.length_b   1.000
_cell.length_c   1.000
_cell.angle_alpha   90.00
_cell.angle_beta   90.00
_cell.angle_gamma   90.00
#
_symmetry.space_group_name_H-M   'P 1'
#
loop_
_entity.id
_entity.type
_entity.pdbx_description
1 polymer ?
#
loop_
_entity_poly.entity_id
_entity_poly.type
_entity_poly.pdbx_seq_one_letter_code
_entity_poly.pdbx_strand_id
1 'polypeptide(L)'
;MTKLRKYNRILTSIIVLTGFFLSVSCTTQKYYNTKIEGKQIGVTNAYPDVKSIEDYVAPYRDHINQELDHVLAYCPETLDKSKGTWQTTIGNLLADVTIEMGNPIFQSREKKNIDICLLNHGGIRAPLPKGDVTTRTAFEIMPFENSLIIIALKGAQIREMAEYILKERKPHPLSGLKIVANKDNLSIKSLSVNGKPLQEDQV
;
A
#
# COMPACT_ATOMS: atom_id res chain seq x y z
N MET A 1 34.82 91.91 16.23
CA MET A 1 34.88 90.93 17.35
C MET A 1 33.45 90.59 17.76
N THR A 2 32.89 89.48 17.28
CA THR A 2 31.57 88.98 17.72
C THR A 2 31.76 87.62 18.38
N LYS A 3 31.57 87.57 19.69
CA LYS A 3 31.71 86.33 20.50
C LYS A 3 30.53 85.39 20.22
N LEU A 4 30.74 84.39 19.37
CA LEU A 4 29.77 83.34 19.00
C LEU A 4 29.56 82.27 20.11
N ARG A 5 29.23 82.68 21.34
CA ARG A 5 29.10 81.75 22.48
C ARG A 5 27.86 80.84 22.41
N LYS A 6 26.85 81.16 21.57
CA LYS A 6 25.60 80.40 21.43
C LYS A 6 25.70 79.17 20.51
N TYR A 7 26.70 79.10 19.62
CA TYR A 7 26.83 78.01 18.64
C TYR A 7 27.30 76.69 19.29
N ASN A 8 28.09 76.77 20.37
CA ASN A 8 28.60 75.60 21.07
C ASN A 8 27.50 74.74 21.69
N ARG A 9 26.42 75.32 22.23
CA ARG A 9 25.33 74.52 22.81
C ARG A 9 24.58 73.71 21.77
N ILE A 10 24.29 74.30 20.61
CA ILE A 10 23.64 73.61 19.49
C ILE A 10 24.55 72.50 18.94
N LEU A 11 25.84 72.80 18.77
CA LEU A 11 26.83 71.80 18.33
C LEU A 11 26.97 70.65 19.33
N THR A 12 26.98 70.94 20.64
CA THR A 12 27.04 69.90 21.68
C THR A 12 25.77 69.04 21.66
N SER A 13 24.59 69.65 21.51
CA SER A 13 23.32 68.91 21.38
C SER A 13 23.30 68.04 20.13
N ILE A 14 23.84 68.50 19.00
CA ILE A 14 23.97 67.70 17.77
C ILE A 14 24.93 66.53 18.01
N ILE A 15 26.10 66.76 18.62
CA ILE A 15 27.08 65.70 18.91
C ILE A 15 26.48 64.64 19.83
N VAL A 16 25.75 65.05 20.87
CA VAL A 16 25.07 64.12 21.80
C VAL A 16 23.97 63.35 21.08
N LEU A 17 23.16 64.01 20.25
CA LEU A 17 22.09 63.36 19.49
C LEU A 17 22.67 62.36 18.47
N THR A 18 23.71 62.76 17.73
CA THR A 18 24.41 61.90 16.76
C THR A 18 25.09 60.73 17.46
N GLY A 19 25.72 60.95 18.62
CA GLY A 19 26.32 59.90 19.44
C GLY A 19 25.27 58.90 19.96
N PHE A 20 24.11 59.39 20.38
CA PHE A 20 22.99 58.55 20.79
C PHE A 20 22.48 57.69 19.62
N PHE A 21 22.24 58.27 18.44
CA PHE A 21 21.82 57.50 17.25
C PHE A 21 22.86 56.47 16.78
N LEU A 22 24.15 56.77 16.90
CA LEU A 22 25.22 55.82 16.56
C LEU A 22 25.27 54.63 17.53
N SER A 23 24.93 54.83 18.81
CA SER A 23 24.92 53.76 19.82
C SER A 23 23.76 52.76 19.67
N VAL A 24 22.65 53.15 19.05
CA VAL A 24 21.44 52.30 18.89
C VAL A 24 21.47 51.47 17.59
N SER A 25 22.39 51.75 16.66
CA SER A 25 22.42 51.11 15.33
C SER A 25 23.08 49.72 15.29
N CYS A 26 23.82 49.34 16.34
CA CYS A 26 24.43 48.00 16.43
C CYS A 26 23.42 46.97 16.94
N THR A 27 22.59 46.42 16.04
CA THR A 27 21.85 45.18 16.29
C THR A 27 22.40 44.07 15.39
N THR A 28 22.62 42.88 15.95
CA THR A 28 23.11 41.71 15.20
C THR A 28 22.06 41.28 14.17
N GLN A 29 22.48 41.20 12.90
CA GLN A 29 21.62 40.76 11.79
C GLN A 29 21.20 39.30 12.01
N LYS A 30 19.94 39.09 12.41
CA LYS A 30 19.36 37.75 12.51
C LYS A 30 19.04 37.26 11.11
N TYR A 31 19.69 36.20 10.67
CA TYR A 31 19.37 35.56 9.39
C TYR A 31 18.05 34.81 9.55
N TYR A 32 17.10 35.17 8.71
CA TYR A 32 15.87 34.42 8.54
C TYR A 32 15.87 33.83 7.15
N ASN A 33 15.44 32.59 7.03
CA ASN A 33 15.24 31.99 5.72
C ASN A 33 14.10 32.74 5.02
N THR A 34 14.42 33.51 4.00
CA THR A 34 13.44 34.33 3.27
C THR A 34 12.81 33.57 2.11
N LYS A 35 13.41 32.46 1.67
CA LYS A 35 12.95 31.68 0.52
C LYS A 35 13.53 30.28 0.53
N ILE A 36 12.65 29.29 0.47
CA ILE A 36 13.01 27.88 0.24
C ILE A 36 12.58 27.53 -1.18
N GLU A 37 13.54 27.16 -2.03
CA GLU A 37 13.27 26.61 -3.37
C GLU A 37 13.60 25.12 -3.39
N GLY A 38 12.63 24.31 -3.84
CA GLY A 38 12.83 22.89 -4.13
C GLY A 38 12.65 22.64 -5.62
N LYS A 39 13.53 21.83 -6.19
CA LYS A 39 13.38 21.32 -7.56
C LYS A 39 13.27 19.81 -7.51
N GLN A 40 12.20 19.27 -8.11
CA GLN A 40 12.10 17.83 -8.32
C GLN A 40 13.10 17.43 -9.41
N ILE A 41 14.02 16.54 -9.05
CA ILE A 41 14.88 15.86 -10.02
C ILE A 41 14.21 14.51 -10.29
N GLY A 42 13.55 14.41 -11.43
CA GLY A 42 12.92 13.16 -11.86
C GLY A 42 13.98 12.14 -12.26
N VAL A 43 13.76 10.87 -11.90
CA VAL A 43 14.50 9.75 -12.45
C VAL A 43 13.91 9.45 -13.82
N THR A 44 14.60 9.86 -14.88
CA THR A 44 14.16 9.70 -16.27
C THR A 44 15.30 9.17 -17.13
N ASN A 45 14.97 8.67 -18.33
CA ASN A 45 15.93 8.17 -19.32
C ASN A 45 16.85 9.26 -19.90
N ALA A 46 16.76 10.51 -19.42
CA ALA A 46 17.64 11.61 -19.83
C ALA A 46 19.04 11.49 -19.23
N TYR A 47 19.22 10.70 -18.17
CA TYR A 47 20.50 10.44 -17.54
C TYR A 47 21.00 9.05 -17.95
N PRO A 48 22.27 8.92 -18.38
CA PRO A 48 22.83 7.63 -18.73
C PRO A 48 23.06 6.78 -17.47
N ASP A 49 22.96 5.46 -17.64
CA ASP A 49 23.26 4.52 -16.57
C ASP A 49 24.73 4.63 -16.15
N VAL A 50 24.97 4.49 -14.84
CA VAL A 50 26.33 4.51 -14.29
C VAL A 50 26.89 3.10 -14.39
N LYS A 51 27.86 2.90 -15.29
CA LYS A 51 28.43 1.57 -15.58
C LYS A 51 28.90 0.81 -14.34
N SER A 52 29.52 1.48 -13.37
CA SER A 52 29.97 0.85 -12.12
C SER A 52 28.81 0.35 -11.24
N ILE A 53 27.64 1.00 -11.27
CA ILE A 53 26.45 0.53 -10.56
C ILE A 53 25.84 -0.65 -11.31
N GLU A 54 25.75 -0.56 -12.64
CA GLU A 54 25.24 -1.66 -13.47
C GLU A 54 26.07 -2.93 -13.29
N ASP A 55 27.40 -2.82 -13.34
CA ASP A 55 28.31 -3.96 -13.16
C ASP A 55 28.21 -4.57 -11.75
N TYR A 56 27.89 -3.73 -10.75
CA TYR A 56 27.68 -4.19 -9.38
C TYR A 56 26.33 -4.94 -9.22
N VAL A 57 25.26 -4.46 -9.86
CA VAL A 57 23.90 -5.01 -9.72
C VAL A 57 23.66 -6.22 -10.63
N ALA A 58 24.28 -6.27 -11.80
CA ALA A 58 24.11 -7.31 -12.81
C ALA A 58 24.13 -8.75 -12.25
N PRO A 59 25.14 -9.20 -11.48
CA PRO A 59 25.17 -10.60 -11.01
C PRO A 59 23.99 -10.96 -10.09
N TYR A 60 23.50 -10.01 -9.29
CA TYR A 60 22.32 -10.23 -8.44
C TYR A 60 21.03 -10.30 -9.28
N ARG A 61 20.89 -9.41 -10.27
CA ARG A 61 19.75 -9.40 -11.18
C ARG A 61 19.69 -10.68 -12.01
N ASP A 62 20.83 -11.17 -12.48
CA ASP A 62 20.91 -12.38 -13.30
C ASP A 62 20.55 -13.62 -12.47
N HIS A 63 21.05 -13.72 -11.23
CA HIS A 63 20.66 -14.79 -10.31
C HIS A 63 19.16 -14.77 -10.00
N ILE A 64 18.60 -13.60 -9.66
CA ILE A 64 17.17 -13.44 -9.42
C ILE A 64 16.35 -13.83 -10.66
N ASN A 65 16.76 -13.38 -11.85
CA ASN A 65 16.05 -13.70 -13.08
C ASN A 65 16.05 -15.21 -13.35
N GLN A 66 17.16 -15.89 -13.11
CA GLN A 66 17.25 -17.33 -13.27
C GLN A 66 16.24 -18.08 -12.38
N GLU A 67 16.04 -17.65 -11.14
CA GLU A 67 15.04 -18.25 -10.24
C GLU A 67 13.60 -17.85 -10.64
N LEU A 68 13.41 -16.60 -11.05
CA LEU A 68 12.11 -16.05 -11.41
C LEU A 68 11.55 -16.64 -12.71
N ASP A 69 12.41 -17.00 -13.66
CA ASP A 69 12.01 -17.48 -14.99
C ASP A 69 11.82 -19.01 -15.04
N HIS A 70 12.01 -19.70 -13.92
CA HIS A 70 11.74 -21.14 -13.82
C HIS A 70 10.24 -21.43 -13.94
N VAL A 71 9.87 -22.26 -14.93
CA VAL A 71 8.48 -22.69 -15.17
C VAL A 71 8.03 -23.67 -14.09
N LEU A 72 6.92 -23.35 -13.44
CA LEU A 72 6.32 -24.15 -12.36
C LEU A 72 5.09 -24.91 -12.83
N ALA A 73 4.30 -24.32 -13.73
CA ALA A 73 3.05 -24.88 -14.21
C ALA A 73 2.65 -24.30 -15.57
N TYR A 74 1.51 -24.76 -16.11
CA TYR A 74 0.91 -24.23 -17.33
C TYR A 74 -0.54 -23.80 -17.06
N CYS A 75 -0.89 -22.59 -17.48
CA CYS A 75 -2.25 -22.05 -17.38
C CYS A 75 -2.94 -22.16 -18.76
N PRO A 76 -4.06 -22.91 -18.88
CA PRO A 76 -4.70 -23.14 -20.18
C PRO A 76 -5.41 -21.91 -20.76
N GLU A 77 -5.74 -20.93 -19.93
CA GLU A 77 -6.41 -19.69 -20.30
C GLU A 77 -5.99 -18.53 -19.39
N THR A 78 -6.19 -17.29 -19.84
CA THR A 78 -5.85 -16.11 -19.03
C THR A 78 -6.91 -15.89 -17.95
N LEU A 79 -6.49 -15.88 -16.68
CA LEU A 79 -7.34 -15.53 -15.55
C LEU A 79 -7.21 -14.04 -15.23
N ASP A 80 -8.28 -13.30 -15.46
CA ASP A 80 -8.30 -11.85 -15.33
C ASP A 80 -9.12 -11.41 -14.12
N LYS A 81 -8.57 -10.47 -13.33
CA LYS A 81 -9.25 -9.89 -12.17
C LYS A 81 -10.39 -8.94 -12.56
N SER A 82 -10.41 -8.39 -13.77
CA SER A 82 -11.48 -7.51 -14.24
C SER A 82 -12.76 -8.25 -14.65
N LYS A 83 -12.69 -9.59 -14.81
CA LYS A 83 -13.80 -10.41 -15.30
C LYS A 83 -14.62 -10.98 -14.15
N GLY A 84 -15.70 -10.29 -13.83
CA GLY A 84 -16.73 -10.75 -12.90
C GLY A 84 -17.22 -9.63 -11.97
N THR A 85 -18.47 -9.72 -11.55
CA THR A 85 -19.11 -8.69 -10.70
C THR A 85 -18.87 -8.92 -9.22
N TRP A 86 -18.96 -10.18 -8.77
CA TRP A 86 -18.90 -10.57 -7.36
C TRP A 86 -17.65 -11.39 -7.02
N GLN A 87 -17.16 -12.14 -8.00
CA GLN A 87 -15.98 -13.00 -7.89
C GLN A 87 -15.31 -13.04 -9.26
N THR A 88 -14.03 -13.39 -9.28
CA THR A 88 -13.21 -13.50 -10.49
C THR A 88 -12.50 -14.85 -10.44
N THR A 89 -12.21 -15.45 -11.60
CA THR A 89 -11.58 -16.79 -11.63
C THR A 89 -10.24 -16.80 -10.91
N ILE A 90 -9.40 -15.78 -11.13
CA ILE A 90 -8.13 -15.63 -10.42
C ILE A 90 -8.34 -15.39 -8.92
N GLY A 91 -9.36 -14.62 -8.52
CA GLY A 91 -9.66 -14.40 -7.11
C GLY A 91 -10.07 -15.68 -6.39
N ASN A 92 -10.91 -16.50 -7.02
CA ASN A 92 -11.31 -17.79 -6.45
C ASN A 92 -10.11 -18.74 -6.33
N LEU A 93 -9.30 -18.84 -7.39
CA LEU A 93 -8.06 -19.65 -7.37
C LEU A 93 -7.14 -19.24 -6.20
N LEU A 94 -6.90 -17.95 -6.02
CA LEU A 94 -6.02 -17.47 -4.94
C LEU A 94 -6.59 -17.75 -3.55
N ALA A 95 -7.91 -17.62 -3.37
CA ALA A 95 -8.55 -17.96 -2.11
C ALA A 95 -8.48 -19.46 -1.81
N ASP A 96 -8.70 -20.31 -2.82
CA ASP A 96 -8.61 -21.77 -2.69
C ASP A 96 -7.18 -22.21 -2.34
N VAL A 97 -6.18 -21.73 -3.07
CA VAL A 97 -4.75 -22.02 -2.81
C VAL A 97 -4.35 -21.55 -1.41
N THR A 98 -4.89 -20.42 -0.94
CA THR A 98 -4.59 -19.93 0.42
C THR A 98 -5.08 -20.89 1.50
N ILE A 99 -6.29 -21.46 1.35
CA ILE A 99 -6.77 -22.51 2.25
C ILE A 99 -5.92 -23.77 2.11
N GLU A 100 -5.67 -24.22 0.87
CA GLU A 100 -4.93 -25.45 0.60
C GLU A 100 -3.52 -25.44 1.23
N MET A 101 -2.81 -24.32 1.11
CA MET A 101 -1.46 -24.17 1.66
C MET A 101 -1.47 -23.86 3.16
N GLY A 102 -2.45 -23.08 3.64
CA GLY A 102 -2.53 -22.66 5.04
C GLY A 102 -3.08 -23.72 5.99
N ASN A 103 -4.05 -24.52 5.53
CA ASN A 103 -4.81 -25.43 6.38
C ASN A 103 -3.95 -26.55 7.00
N PRO A 104 -3.02 -27.22 6.28
CA PRO A 104 -2.15 -28.23 6.89
C PRO A 104 -1.31 -27.67 8.04
N ILE A 105 -0.81 -26.44 7.89
CA ILE A 105 -0.02 -25.76 8.93
C ILE A 105 -0.91 -25.45 10.14
N PHE A 106 -2.08 -24.86 9.91
CA PHE A 106 -3.02 -24.55 10.99
C PHE A 106 -3.50 -25.79 11.73
N GLN A 107 -3.88 -26.84 11.00
CA GLN A 107 -4.28 -28.12 11.56
C GLN A 107 -3.19 -28.76 12.40
N SER A 108 -1.92 -28.70 11.95
CA SER A 108 -0.81 -29.26 12.72
C SER A 108 -0.64 -28.59 14.09
N ARG A 109 -0.83 -27.26 14.15
CA ARG A 109 -0.64 -26.40 15.33
C ARG A 109 -1.84 -26.40 16.27
N GLU A 110 -3.03 -26.19 15.73
CA GLU A 110 -4.24 -25.89 16.50
C GLU A 110 -5.27 -27.02 16.50
N LYS A 111 -5.05 -28.09 15.73
CA LYS A 111 -5.99 -29.21 15.55
C LYS A 111 -7.39 -28.76 15.06
N LYS A 112 -7.42 -27.68 14.27
CA LYS A 112 -8.62 -27.10 13.65
C LYS A 112 -8.41 -26.95 12.15
N ASN A 113 -9.49 -26.72 11.40
CA ASN A 113 -9.43 -26.42 9.98
C ASN A 113 -9.79 -24.96 9.70
N ILE A 114 -9.34 -24.44 8.57
CA ILE A 114 -9.75 -23.15 8.01
C ILE A 114 -11.00 -23.40 7.17
N ASP A 115 -12.10 -22.71 7.48
CA ASP A 115 -13.38 -22.91 6.79
C ASP A 115 -13.64 -21.90 5.67
N ILE A 116 -13.11 -20.69 5.79
CA ILE A 116 -13.36 -19.58 4.85
C ILE A 116 -12.04 -18.86 4.59
N CYS A 117 -11.81 -18.48 3.34
CA CYS A 117 -10.78 -17.52 2.97
C CYS A 117 -11.43 -16.34 2.28
N LEU A 118 -11.09 -15.13 2.73
CA LEU A 118 -11.44 -13.86 2.09
C LEU A 118 -10.14 -13.10 1.83
N LEU A 119 -9.91 -12.70 0.58
CA LEU A 119 -8.83 -11.77 0.24
C LEU A 119 -9.43 -10.48 -0.33
N ASN A 120 -8.65 -9.40 -0.31
CA ASN A 120 -9.04 -8.15 -0.95
C ASN A 120 -8.70 -8.18 -2.44
N HIS A 121 -9.63 -7.75 -3.28
CA HIS A 121 -9.44 -7.71 -4.74
C HIS A 121 -8.27 -6.83 -5.19
N GLY A 122 -8.05 -5.71 -4.51
CA GLY A 122 -6.93 -4.79 -4.79
C GLY A 122 -5.54 -5.40 -4.53
N GLY A 123 -5.48 -6.51 -3.78
CA GLY A 123 -4.26 -7.28 -3.54
C GLY A 123 -3.76 -8.03 -4.78
N ILE A 124 -4.66 -8.29 -5.75
CA ILE A 124 -4.30 -8.91 -7.04
C ILE A 124 -3.77 -7.84 -7.97
N ARG A 125 -2.49 -7.92 -8.35
CA ARG A 125 -1.79 -6.84 -9.06
C ARG A 125 -1.70 -7.09 -10.56
N ALA A 126 -1.48 -8.33 -10.98
CA ALA A 126 -1.47 -8.76 -12.37
C ALA A 126 -2.53 -9.85 -12.65
N PRO A 127 -2.96 -10.04 -13.92
CA PRO A 127 -3.66 -11.26 -14.33
C PRO A 127 -2.70 -12.47 -14.35
N LEU A 128 -3.25 -13.68 -14.39
CA LEU A 128 -2.49 -14.90 -14.68
C LEU A 128 -2.61 -15.18 -16.19
N PRO A 129 -1.56 -14.99 -17.00
CA PRO A 129 -1.65 -15.20 -18.45
C PRO A 129 -1.77 -16.69 -18.79
N LYS A 130 -2.41 -16.99 -19.93
CA LYS A 130 -2.30 -18.29 -20.59
C LYS A 130 -0.84 -18.59 -20.93
N GLY A 131 -0.41 -19.83 -20.72
CA GLY A 131 0.93 -20.29 -21.04
C GLY A 131 1.70 -20.73 -19.80
N ASP A 132 3.01 -20.62 -19.88
CA ASP A 132 3.90 -20.99 -18.78
C ASP A 132 3.72 -20.04 -17.59
N VAL A 133 3.61 -20.63 -16.40
CA VAL A 133 3.52 -19.93 -15.13
C VAL A 133 4.83 -20.10 -14.42
N THR A 134 5.52 -18.99 -14.15
CA THR A 134 6.82 -18.99 -13.48
C THR A 134 6.71 -18.40 -12.07
N THR A 135 7.80 -18.46 -11.31
CA THR A 135 7.90 -17.75 -10.03
C THR A 135 7.66 -16.25 -10.20
N ARG A 136 8.14 -15.64 -11.30
CA ARG A 136 7.87 -14.24 -11.65
C ARG A 136 6.38 -13.94 -11.72
N THR A 137 5.62 -14.82 -12.37
CA THR A 137 4.17 -14.66 -12.50
C THR A 137 3.50 -14.60 -11.13
N ALA A 138 3.91 -15.45 -10.18
CA ALA A 138 3.38 -15.42 -8.82
C ALA A 138 3.70 -14.10 -8.09
N PHE A 139 4.95 -13.63 -8.19
CA PHE A 139 5.37 -12.34 -7.62
C PHE A 139 4.61 -11.16 -8.23
N GLU A 140 4.37 -11.15 -9.54
CA GLU A 140 3.61 -10.08 -10.20
C GLU A 140 2.13 -10.07 -9.79
N ILE A 141 1.55 -11.22 -9.46
CA ILE A 141 0.16 -11.32 -9.02
C ILE A 141 -0.01 -10.83 -7.57
N MET A 142 0.85 -11.25 -6.63
CA MET A 142 0.80 -10.84 -5.21
C MET A 142 2.17 -10.37 -4.68
N PRO A 143 2.63 -9.16 -5.04
CA PRO A 143 4.00 -8.69 -4.80
C PRO A 143 4.30 -8.21 -3.36
N PHE A 144 3.35 -8.32 -2.43
CA PHE A 144 3.42 -7.61 -1.14
C PHE A 144 3.97 -8.42 0.03
N GLU A 145 4.53 -9.60 -0.20
CA GLU A 145 5.08 -10.47 0.87
C GLU A 145 4.14 -10.60 2.09
N ASN A 146 2.83 -10.66 1.83
CA ASN A 146 1.82 -10.67 2.89
C ASN A 146 1.93 -11.95 3.74
N SER A 147 1.64 -11.81 5.03
CA SER A 147 1.47 -12.95 5.92
C SER A 147 0.02 -13.46 5.91
N LEU A 148 -0.16 -14.78 6.00
CA LEU A 148 -1.46 -15.40 6.23
C LEU A 148 -1.86 -15.24 7.71
N ILE A 149 -3.00 -14.60 7.96
CA ILE A 149 -3.58 -14.43 9.29
C ILE A 149 -4.87 -15.25 9.39
N ILE A 150 -5.00 -16.03 10.47
CA ILE A 150 -6.17 -16.86 10.74
C ILE A 150 -6.87 -16.28 11.98
N ILE A 151 -8.16 -16.01 11.84
CA ILE A 151 -8.99 -15.48 12.93
C ILE A 151 -10.23 -16.36 13.10
N ALA A 152 -10.69 -16.44 14.35
CA ALA A 152 -11.93 -17.12 14.70
C ALA A 152 -13.08 -16.10 14.67
N LEU A 153 -14.14 -16.38 13.92
CA LEU A 153 -15.31 -15.52 13.79
C LEU A 153 -16.57 -16.29 14.16
N LYS A 154 -17.47 -15.65 14.91
CA LYS A 154 -18.82 -16.18 15.10
C LYS A 154 -19.61 -16.13 13.79
N GLY A 155 -20.57 -17.02 13.62
CA GLY A 155 -21.47 -17.00 12.46
C GLY A 155 -22.20 -15.67 12.27
N ALA A 156 -22.58 -14.98 13.35
CA ALA A 156 -23.14 -13.63 13.26
C ALA A 156 -22.19 -12.63 12.56
N GLN A 157 -20.88 -12.70 12.83
CA GLN A 157 -19.87 -11.85 12.20
C GLN A 157 -19.64 -12.24 10.73
N ILE A 158 -19.76 -13.54 10.40
CA ILE A 158 -19.72 -14.01 9.00
C ILE A 158 -20.91 -13.47 8.22
N ARG A 159 -22.10 -13.37 8.84
CA ARG A 159 -23.27 -12.72 8.23
C ARG A 159 -23.02 -11.24 7.96
N GLU A 160 -22.54 -10.49 8.95
CA GLU A 160 -22.19 -9.07 8.77
C GLU A 160 -21.18 -8.86 7.63
N MET A 161 -20.18 -9.74 7.54
CA MET A 161 -19.21 -9.75 6.44
C MET A 161 -19.88 -9.99 5.07
N ALA A 162 -20.81 -10.95 4.98
CA ALA A 162 -21.56 -11.21 3.75
C ALA A 162 -22.44 -10.02 3.33
N GLU A 163 -23.08 -9.34 4.29
CA GLU A 163 -23.85 -8.13 4.04
C GLU A 163 -22.97 -6.99 3.52
N TYR A 164 -21.78 -6.83 4.08
CA TYR A 164 -20.79 -5.86 3.61
C TYR A 164 -20.36 -6.13 2.16
N ILE A 165 -20.05 -7.39 1.82
CA ILE A 165 -19.68 -7.79 0.46
C ILE A 165 -20.80 -7.42 -0.54
N LEU A 166 -22.06 -7.74 -0.20
CA LEU A 166 -23.22 -7.42 -1.05
C LEU A 166 -23.45 -5.91 -1.20
N LYS A 167 -23.15 -5.13 -0.15
CA LYS A 167 -23.25 -3.67 -0.17
C LYS A 167 -22.17 -3.01 -1.04
N GLU A 168 -20.93 -3.46 -0.97
CA GLU A 168 -19.80 -2.88 -1.72
C GLU A 168 -19.88 -3.15 -3.22
N ARG A 169 -20.49 -4.27 -3.63
CA ARG A 169 -20.65 -4.66 -5.05
C ARG A 169 -19.32 -4.72 -5.82
N LYS A 170 -18.26 -5.08 -5.11
CA LYS A 170 -16.94 -5.31 -5.70
C LYS A 170 -16.64 -6.80 -5.66
N PRO A 171 -15.82 -7.29 -6.60
CA PRO A 171 -15.35 -8.66 -6.52
C PRO A 171 -14.55 -8.87 -5.23
N HIS A 172 -14.74 -10.00 -4.58
CA HIS A 172 -13.89 -10.43 -3.47
C HIS A 172 -13.44 -11.88 -3.71
N PRO A 173 -12.12 -12.15 -3.78
CA PRO A 173 -11.59 -13.50 -3.64
C PRO A 173 -12.18 -14.18 -2.41
N LEU A 174 -12.92 -15.26 -2.61
CA LEU A 174 -13.68 -15.92 -1.55
C LEU A 174 -13.71 -17.43 -1.78
N SER A 175 -13.39 -18.19 -0.74
CA SER A 175 -13.51 -19.65 -0.70
C SER A 175 -14.25 -20.10 0.57
N GLY A 176 -14.94 -21.24 0.49
CA GLY A 176 -15.68 -21.85 1.60
C GLY A 176 -17.04 -21.22 1.94
N LEU A 177 -17.21 -19.91 1.76
CA LEU A 177 -18.47 -19.20 1.99
C LEU A 177 -19.29 -19.04 0.71
N LYS A 178 -20.56 -19.46 0.75
CA LYS A 178 -21.54 -19.21 -0.31
C LYS A 178 -22.62 -18.27 0.17
N ILE A 179 -22.82 -17.20 -0.59
CA ILE A 179 -23.81 -16.15 -0.35
C ILE A 179 -24.87 -16.24 -1.45
N VAL A 180 -26.12 -16.48 -1.08
CA VAL A 180 -27.26 -16.39 -1.99
C VAL A 180 -28.07 -15.16 -1.61
N ALA A 181 -28.16 -14.19 -2.52
CA ALA A 181 -28.89 -12.95 -2.30
C ALA A 181 -30.14 -12.86 -3.20
N ASN A 182 -31.14 -12.12 -2.73
CA ASN A 182 -32.28 -11.74 -3.55
C ASN A 182 -31.84 -10.78 -4.66
N LYS A 183 -32.31 -11.01 -5.88
CA LYS A 183 -31.87 -10.25 -7.06
C LYS A 183 -32.22 -8.75 -6.98
N ASP A 184 -33.36 -8.43 -6.37
CA ASP A 184 -33.94 -7.09 -6.43
C ASP A 184 -33.37 -6.15 -5.36
N ASN A 185 -33.19 -6.64 -4.14
CA ASN A 185 -32.78 -5.84 -2.98
C ASN A 185 -31.44 -6.29 -2.36
N LEU A 186 -30.80 -7.32 -2.91
CA LEU A 186 -29.56 -7.91 -2.39
C LEU A 186 -29.64 -8.38 -0.93
N SER A 187 -30.83 -8.60 -0.36
CA SER A 187 -30.93 -9.18 0.97
C SER A 187 -30.53 -10.66 0.93
N ILE A 188 -29.88 -11.13 2.00
CA ILE A 188 -29.38 -12.49 2.09
C ILE A 188 -30.55 -13.47 2.17
N LYS A 189 -30.64 -14.37 1.19
CA LYS A 189 -31.58 -15.49 1.18
C LYS A 189 -31.03 -16.71 1.93
N SER A 190 -29.74 -17.00 1.76
CA SER A 190 -29.06 -18.03 2.53
C SER A 190 -27.54 -17.83 2.59
N LEU A 191 -26.94 -18.33 3.67
CA LEU A 191 -25.50 -18.43 3.86
C LEU A 191 -25.14 -19.87 4.17
N SER A 192 -24.09 -20.37 3.55
CA SER A 192 -23.53 -21.68 3.89
C SER A 192 -22.02 -21.64 3.86
N VAL A 193 -21.41 -22.37 4.79
CA VAL A 193 -19.96 -22.58 4.88
C VAL A 193 -19.69 -24.05 4.61
N ASN A 194 -18.85 -24.35 3.63
CA ASN A 194 -18.52 -25.72 3.22
C ASN A 194 -19.77 -26.58 2.93
N GLY A 195 -20.79 -25.95 2.32
CA GLY A 195 -22.07 -26.58 1.97
C GLY A 195 -23.06 -26.74 3.12
N LYS A 196 -22.69 -26.41 4.37
CA LYS A 196 -23.57 -26.48 5.53
C LYS A 196 -24.18 -25.11 5.84
N PRO A 197 -25.47 -25.02 6.21
CA PRO A 197 -26.09 -23.75 6.61
C PRO A 197 -25.34 -23.10 7.78
N LEU A 198 -25.09 -21.79 7.67
CA LEU A 198 -24.41 -21.01 8.70
C LEU A 198 -25.18 -21.07 10.04
N GLN A 199 -24.47 -21.32 11.13
CA GLN A 199 -25.00 -21.27 12.50
C GLN A 199 -24.43 -20.04 13.21
N GLU A 200 -25.28 -19.12 13.69
CA GLU A 200 -24.83 -17.79 14.14
C GLU A 200 -23.97 -17.83 15.41
N ASP A 201 -24.23 -18.78 16.30
CA ASP A 201 -23.53 -18.92 17.58
C ASP A 201 -22.26 -19.79 17.51
N GLN A 202 -21.98 -20.40 16.36
CA GLN A 202 -20.79 -21.24 16.18
C GLN A 202 -19.58 -20.42 15.74
N VAL A 203 -18.41 -20.92 16.11
CA VAL A 203 -17.08 -20.42 15.73
C VAL A 203 -16.36 -21.52 14.97
#